data_AF-A0A526TLE1-F1
#
_entry.id   AF-A0A526TLE1-F1
#
_cell.length_a   1.000
_cell.length_b   1.000
_cell.length_c   1.000
_cell.angle_alpha   90.00
_cell.angle_beta   90.00
_cell.angle_gamma   90.00
#
_symmetry.space_group_name_H-M   'P 1'
#
loop_
_entity.id
_entity.type
_entity.pdbx_description
1 polymer ?
#
loop_
_entity_poly.entity_id
_entity_poly.type
_entity_poly.pdbx_seq_one_letter_code
_entity_poly.pdbx_strand_id
1 'polypeptide(L)'
;AEPDFARPVAVVILTGICALVSRSWPKTHLCFMAALLCALGLLAAKVETWRAGTQMLGSEISTQVTGRVVSLDRMETGRIRLTIDVTSTARPKLRYAPERVRLSARKIPADVTAGSLITGYAKLLPPTGPVRP
;
A
#
# COMPACT_ATOMS: atom_id res chain seq x y z
N ALA A 1 1.56 -16.35 -3.64
CA ALA A 1 2.94 -15.89 -3.92
C ALA A 1 2.84 -14.86 -5.04
N GLU A 2 3.14 -13.60 -4.75
CA GLU A 2 3.19 -12.58 -5.81
C GLU A 2 4.24 -13.01 -6.85
N PRO A 3 3.96 -12.85 -8.16
CA PRO A 3 4.91 -13.23 -9.19
C PRO A 3 6.19 -12.41 -9.05
N ASP A 4 7.32 -13.10 -8.97
CA ASP A 4 8.65 -12.54 -8.75
C ASP A 4 8.99 -11.43 -9.78
N PHE A 5 9.77 -10.42 -9.38
CA PHE A 5 10.21 -9.33 -10.26
C PHE A 5 11.17 -9.82 -11.35
N ALA A 6 11.78 -11.00 -11.17
CA ALA A 6 12.72 -11.60 -12.10
C ALA A 6 12.14 -11.81 -13.51
N ARG A 7 10.87 -12.25 -13.61
CA ARG A 7 10.24 -12.59 -14.90
C ARG A 7 10.07 -11.38 -15.83
N PRO A 8 9.46 -10.26 -15.41
CA PRO A 8 9.30 -9.11 -16.30
C PRO A 8 10.64 -8.40 -16.59
N VAL A 9 11.61 -8.44 -15.67
CA VAL A 9 12.97 -7.93 -15.92
C VAL A 9 13.67 -8.75 -17.01
N ALA A 10 13.58 -10.08 -16.94
CA ALA A 10 14.17 -10.95 -17.96
C ALA A 10 13.57 -10.71 -19.36
N VAL A 11 12.25 -10.48 -19.45
CA VAL A 11 11.58 -10.16 -20.73
C VAL A 11 12.10 -8.86 -21.34
N VAL A 12 12.29 -7.82 -20.53
CA VAL A 12 12.85 -6.53 -20.99
C VAL A 12 14.30 -6.67 -21.46
N ILE A 13 15.14 -7.42 -20.73
CA ILE A 13 16.52 -7.68 -21.15
C ILE A 13 16.55 -8.46 -22.46
N LEU A 14 15.75 -9.53 -22.58
CA LEU A 14 15.69 -10.35 -23.79
C LEU A 14 15.23 -9.54 -25.01
N THR A 15 14.16 -8.77 -24.88
CA THR A 15 13.67 -7.91 -25.98
C THR A 15 14.65 -6.79 -26.32
N GLY A 16 15.37 -6.24 -25.34
CA GLY A 16 16.44 -5.27 -25.57
C GLY A 16 17.63 -5.86 -26.35
N ILE A 17 18.08 -7.05 -25.97
CA ILE A 17 19.16 -7.76 -26.68
C ILE A 17 18.72 -8.12 -28.11
N CYS A 18 17.51 -8.66 -28.28
CA CYS A 18 16.96 -8.95 -29.60
C CYS A 18 16.85 -7.70 -30.47
N ALA A 19 16.46 -6.55 -29.91
CA ALA A 19 16.43 -5.29 -30.67
C ALA A 19 17.83 -4.85 -31.13
N LEU A 20 18.85 -4.95 -30.26
CA LEU A 20 20.23 -4.59 -30.59
C LEU A 20 20.82 -5.48 -31.69
N VAL A 21 20.58 -6.80 -31.62
CA VAL A 21 21.06 -7.77 -32.62
C VAL A 21 20.32 -7.60 -33.96
N SER A 22 19.05 -7.22 -33.93
CA SER A 22 18.20 -7.04 -35.12
C SER A 22 18.43 -5.72 -35.86
N ARG A 23 19.43 -4.91 -35.46
CA ARG A 23 19.70 -3.57 -36.00
C ARG A 23 20.01 -3.55 -37.51
N SER A 24 20.44 -4.68 -38.07
CA SER A 24 20.73 -4.84 -39.51
C SER A 24 19.49 -4.93 -40.40
N TRP A 25 18.31 -5.21 -39.84
CA TRP A 25 17.04 -5.33 -40.58
C TRP A 25 15.99 -4.36 -40.00
N PRO A 26 15.66 -3.25 -40.69
CA PRO A 26 14.88 -2.17 -40.10
C PRO A 26 13.46 -2.59 -39.68
N LYS A 27 12.82 -3.52 -40.41
CA LYS A 27 11.47 -4.03 -40.08
C LYS A 27 11.44 -4.82 -38.78
N THR A 28 12.40 -5.73 -38.57
CA THR A 28 12.49 -6.53 -37.33
C THR A 28 12.92 -5.66 -36.15
N HIS A 29 13.82 -4.71 -36.36
CA HIS A 29 14.21 -3.74 -35.33
C HIS A 29 13.01 -2.93 -34.82
N LEU A 30 12.13 -2.44 -35.72
CA LEU A 30 10.90 -1.75 -35.36
C LEU A 30 9.95 -2.62 -34.51
N CYS A 31 9.75 -3.89 -34.88
CA CYS A 31 8.92 -4.82 -34.10
C CYS A 31 9.51 -5.08 -32.70
N PHE A 32 10.82 -5.29 -32.59
CA PHE A 32 11.46 -5.52 -31.29
C PHE A 32 11.47 -4.26 -30.40
N MET A 33 11.61 -3.08 -30.99
CA MET A 33 11.47 -1.81 -30.26
C MET A 33 10.05 -1.60 -29.73
N ALA A 34 9.02 -1.91 -30.54
CA ALA A 34 7.64 -1.87 -30.07
C ALA A 34 7.39 -2.85 -28.92
N ALA A 35 7.91 -4.08 -29.02
CA ALA A 35 7.82 -5.07 -27.95
C ALA A 35 8.55 -4.63 -26.67
N LEU A 36 9.73 -4.01 -26.80
CA LEU A 36 10.50 -3.46 -25.70
C LEU A 36 9.73 -2.33 -24.97
N LEU A 37 9.13 -1.41 -25.73
CA LEU A 37 8.28 -0.33 -25.19
C LEU A 37 7.11 -0.90 -24.38
N CYS A 38 6.41 -1.91 -24.90
CA CYS A 38 5.33 -2.59 -24.18
C CYS A 38 5.83 -3.27 -22.90
N ALA A 39 6.96 -3.96 -22.95
CA ALA A 39 7.54 -4.65 -21.79
C ALA A 39 8.01 -3.66 -20.70
N LEU A 40 8.59 -2.53 -21.09
CA LEU A 40 8.92 -1.43 -20.18
C LEU A 40 7.67 -0.82 -19.55
N GLY A 41 6.60 -0.64 -20.32
CA GLY A 41 5.30 -0.18 -19.80
C GLY A 41 4.73 -1.12 -18.72
N LEU A 42 4.81 -2.44 -18.94
CA LEU A 42 4.40 -3.43 -17.95
C LEU A 42 5.27 -3.41 -16.68
N LEU A 43 6.58 -3.22 -16.82
CA LEU A 43 7.47 -3.05 -15.66
C LEU A 43 7.11 -1.78 -14.88
N ALA A 44 6.91 -0.65 -15.55
CA ALA A 44 6.52 0.60 -14.91
C ALA A 44 5.20 0.45 -14.15
N ALA A 45 4.20 -0.23 -14.76
CA ALA A 45 2.95 -0.54 -14.08
C ALA A 45 3.16 -1.42 -12.84
N LYS A 46 4.04 -2.42 -12.91
CA LYS A 46 4.37 -3.27 -11.74
C LYS A 46 5.09 -2.51 -10.63
N VAL A 47 5.97 -1.57 -10.99
CA VAL A 47 6.64 -0.69 -10.02
C VAL A 47 5.61 0.20 -9.34
N GLU A 48 4.66 0.73 -10.10
CA GLU A 48 3.61 1.58 -9.54
C GLU A 48 2.64 0.81 -8.64
N THR A 49 2.24 -0.42 -8.99
CA THR A 49 1.39 -1.24 -8.11
C THR A 49 2.12 -1.65 -6.82
N TRP A 50 3.42 -1.88 -6.89
CA TRP A 50 4.24 -2.14 -5.70
C TRP A 50 4.34 -0.89 -4.81
N ARG A 51 4.59 0.29 -5.40
CA ARG A 51 4.62 1.57 -4.67
C ARG A 51 3.27 1.93 -4.06
N ALA A 52 2.19 1.67 -4.78
CA ALA A 52 0.82 1.93 -4.36
C ALA A 52 0.21 0.80 -3.51
N GLY A 53 1.02 -0.21 -3.12
CA GLY A 53 0.65 -1.39 -2.34
C GLY A 53 0.14 -1.05 -0.95
N THR A 54 -1.01 -0.40 -0.90
CA THR A 54 -1.71 -0.05 0.33
C THR A 54 -2.17 -1.35 0.96
N GLN A 55 -1.67 -1.64 2.16
CA GLN A 55 -2.07 -2.82 2.90
C GLN A 55 -3.53 -2.70 3.30
N MET A 56 -4.40 -3.35 2.53
CA MET A 56 -5.83 -3.40 2.81
C MET A 56 -6.13 -4.55 3.78
N LEU A 57 -6.95 -4.27 4.80
CA LEU A 57 -7.54 -5.33 5.60
C LEU A 57 -8.55 -6.11 4.75
N GLY A 58 -8.40 -7.44 4.70
CA GLY A 58 -9.33 -8.32 3.98
C GLY A 58 -10.65 -8.58 4.71
N SER A 59 -10.70 -8.34 6.01
CA SER A 59 -11.90 -8.54 6.84
C SER A 59 -11.86 -7.66 8.08
N GLU A 60 -13.00 -7.56 8.77
CA GLU A 60 -13.08 -6.90 10.07
C GLU A 60 -12.28 -7.68 11.12
N ILE A 61 -11.30 -7.02 11.75
CA ILE A 61 -10.44 -7.66 12.76
C ILE A 61 -10.36 -6.78 14.00
N SER A 62 -10.65 -7.37 15.16
CA SER A 62 -10.40 -6.73 16.45
C SER A 62 -8.98 -7.06 16.89
N THR A 63 -8.15 -6.04 17.07
CA THR A 63 -6.75 -6.20 17.48
C THR A 63 -6.35 -5.08 18.44
N GLN A 64 -5.32 -5.32 19.23
CA GLN A 64 -4.70 -4.29 20.04
C GLN A 64 -3.69 -3.53 19.17
N VAL A 65 -3.94 -2.26 18.92
CA VAL A 65 -3.08 -1.39 18.12
C VAL A 65 -2.23 -0.54 19.06
N THR A 66 -0.93 -0.52 18.81
CA THR A 66 0.03 0.38 19.45
C THR A 66 0.57 1.32 18.39
N GLY A 67 0.53 2.61 18.64
CA GLY A 67 0.96 3.59 17.66
C GLY A 67 1.03 5.01 18.18
N ARG A 68 1.59 5.89 17.35
CA ARG A 68 1.75 7.31 17.66
C ARG A 68 0.59 8.11 17.11
N VAL A 69 -0.01 8.97 17.93
CA VAL A 69 -1.08 9.88 17.48
C VAL A 69 -0.50 10.92 16.54
N VAL A 70 -1.02 11.01 15.31
CA VAL A 70 -0.67 12.03 14.32
C VAL A 70 -1.61 13.22 14.46
N SER A 71 -2.91 12.95 14.54
CA SER A 71 -3.93 13.99 14.66
C SER A 71 -5.07 13.54 15.56
N LEU A 72 -5.69 14.52 16.21
CA LEU A 72 -6.84 14.35 17.07
C LEU A 72 -7.88 15.40 16.68
N ASP A 73 -9.04 14.92 16.28
CA ASP A 73 -10.17 15.74 15.85
C ASP A 73 -11.39 15.44 16.74
N ARG A 74 -11.89 16.45 17.44
CA ARG A 74 -13.06 16.33 18.32
C ARG A 74 -14.31 16.69 17.53
N MET A 75 -15.19 15.72 17.34
CA MET A 75 -16.44 15.94 16.64
C MET A 75 -17.46 16.60 17.57
N GLU A 76 -18.36 17.41 17.01
CA GLU A 76 -19.47 18.02 17.75
C GLU A 76 -20.41 16.98 18.37
N THR A 77 -20.47 15.77 17.79
CA THR A 77 -21.22 14.62 18.33
C THR A 77 -20.64 14.02 19.62
N GLY A 78 -19.55 14.61 20.16
CA GLY A 78 -18.85 14.13 21.35
C GLY A 78 -17.96 12.91 21.13
N ARG A 79 -17.85 12.42 19.87
CA ARG A 79 -16.88 11.39 19.49
C ARG A 79 -15.55 12.03 19.11
N ILE A 80 -14.46 11.29 19.29
CA ILE A 80 -13.12 11.77 18.95
C ILE A 80 -12.55 10.88 17.85
N ARG A 81 -12.15 11.49 16.75
CA ARG A 81 -11.44 10.84 15.65
C ARG A 81 -9.94 11.02 15.86
N LEU A 82 -9.22 9.92 15.84
CA LEU A 82 -7.77 9.86 16.01
C LEU A 82 -7.17 9.29 14.72
N THR A 83 -6.13 9.93 14.21
CA THR A 83 -5.25 9.31 13.22
C THR A 83 -3.99 8.87 13.93
N ILE A 84 -3.67 7.58 13.82
CA ILE A 84 -2.56 6.95 14.53
C ILE A 84 -1.67 6.23 13.51
N ASP A 85 -0.37 6.44 13.63
CA ASP A 85 0.64 5.67 12.91
C ASP A 85 0.93 4.39 13.71
N VAL A 86 0.60 3.24 13.14
CA VAL A 86 0.69 1.94 13.78
C VAL A 86 2.14 1.52 13.86
N THR A 87 2.64 1.32 15.08
CA THR A 87 3.98 0.79 15.33
C THR A 87 3.95 -0.73 15.51
N SER A 88 2.90 -1.25 16.15
CA SER A 88 2.75 -2.68 16.37
C SER A 88 1.29 -3.06 16.60
N THR A 89 0.95 -4.30 16.26
CA THR A 89 -0.35 -4.90 16.57
C THR A 89 -0.13 -6.15 17.42
N ALA A 90 -0.94 -6.30 18.47
CA ALA A 90 -0.90 -7.43 19.39
C ALA A 90 -2.29 -8.07 19.48
N ARG A 91 -2.33 -9.39 19.69
CA ARG A 91 -3.57 -10.14 19.97
C ARG A 91 -4.73 -9.87 18.97
N PRO A 92 -4.65 -10.26 17.68
CA PRO A 92 -3.59 -10.98 16.97
C PRO A 92 -2.56 -10.05 16.31
N LYS A 93 -1.34 -10.54 16.10
CA LYS A 93 -0.31 -9.84 15.32
C LYS A 93 -0.66 -9.94 13.83
N LEU A 94 -1.04 -8.83 13.22
CA LEU A 94 -1.33 -8.77 11.79
C LEU A 94 -0.03 -8.91 10.99
N ARG A 95 -0.03 -9.81 10.00
CA ARG A 95 1.10 -9.97 9.06
C ARG A 95 1.21 -8.78 8.09
N TYR A 96 0.06 -8.20 7.73
CA TYR A 96 -0.05 -7.00 6.90
C TYR A 96 -0.80 -5.93 7.71
N ALA A 97 -0.09 -5.31 8.65
CA ALA A 97 -0.65 -4.29 9.50
C ALA A 97 -0.54 -2.92 8.82
N PRO A 98 -1.64 -2.18 8.59
CA PRO A 98 -1.58 -0.89 7.93
C PRO A 98 -0.69 0.08 8.71
N GLU A 99 0.09 0.90 8.01
CA GLU A 99 1.00 1.88 8.62
C GLU A 99 0.23 3.00 9.35
N ARG A 100 -0.97 3.35 8.88
CA ARG A 100 -1.79 4.43 9.43
C ARG A 100 -3.25 4.00 9.53
N VAL A 101 -3.86 4.22 10.70
CA VAL A 101 -5.27 3.91 10.95
C VAL A 101 -6.02 5.12 11.46
N ARG A 102 -7.28 5.23 11.06
CA ARG A 102 -8.22 6.23 11.59
C ARG A 102 -9.17 5.55 12.57
N LEU A 103 -9.01 5.85 13.85
CA LEU A 103 -9.84 5.30 14.92
C LEU A 103 -10.87 6.31 15.38
N SER A 104 -12.04 5.83 15.80
CA SER A 104 -13.06 6.65 16.46
C SER A 104 -13.23 6.15 17.89
N ALA A 105 -12.98 7.01 18.87
CA ALA A 105 -13.10 6.71 20.28
C ALA A 105 -14.21 7.55 20.92
N ARG A 106 -14.91 6.97 21.91
CA ARG A 106 -15.91 7.70 22.72
C ARG A 106 -15.25 8.53 23.81
N LYS A 107 -14.18 8.03 24.41
CA LYS A 107 -13.42 8.69 25.45
C LYS A 107 -11.95 8.34 25.28
N ILE A 108 -11.09 9.32 25.49
CA ILE A 108 -9.63 9.19 25.42
C ILE A 108 -9.09 9.75 26.74
N PRO A 109 -7.99 9.21 27.30
CA PRO A 109 -7.32 9.84 28.44
C PRO A 109 -6.99 11.31 28.13
N ALA A 110 -7.12 12.18 29.13
CA ALA A 110 -6.92 13.63 28.94
C ALA A 110 -5.49 13.99 28.49
N ASP A 111 -4.52 13.13 28.80
CA ASP A 111 -3.09 13.33 28.52
C ASP A 111 -2.68 12.95 27.08
N VAL A 112 -3.64 12.53 26.23
CA VAL A 112 -3.33 12.14 24.86
C VAL A 112 -3.31 13.36 23.94
N THR A 113 -2.15 13.67 23.42
CA THR A 113 -1.91 14.73 22.42
C THR A 113 -1.33 14.15 21.14
N ALA A 114 -1.27 14.96 20.07
CA ALA A 114 -0.47 14.61 18.90
C ALA A 114 0.99 14.34 19.32
N GLY A 115 1.58 13.28 18.80
CA GLY A 115 2.90 12.77 19.17
C GLY A 115 2.91 11.74 20.30
N SER A 116 1.82 11.57 21.06
CA SER A 116 1.77 10.59 22.16
C SER A 116 1.73 9.15 21.62
N LEU A 117 2.47 8.25 22.27
CA LEU A 117 2.37 6.82 22.03
C LEU A 117 1.18 6.27 22.82
N ILE A 118 0.23 5.65 22.11
CA ILE A 118 -0.95 5.05 22.74
C ILE A 118 -1.08 3.59 22.36
N THR A 119 -1.64 2.83 23.29
CA THR A 119 -1.98 1.42 23.12
C THR A 119 -3.46 1.26 23.43
N GLY A 120 -4.21 0.63 22.52
CA GLY A 120 -5.64 0.44 22.70
C GLY A 120 -6.20 -0.72 21.90
N TYR A 121 -7.36 -1.22 22.34
CA TYR A 121 -8.14 -2.18 21.58
C TYR A 121 -8.98 -1.44 20.53
N ALA A 122 -8.84 -1.86 19.28
CA ALA A 122 -9.57 -1.29 18.16
C ALA A 122 -10.15 -2.39 17.27
N LYS A 123 -11.37 -2.16 16.79
CA LYS A 123 -11.94 -2.95 15.70
C LYS A 123 -11.57 -2.26 14.39
N LEU A 124 -10.68 -2.87 13.61
CA LEU A 124 -10.29 -2.39 12.30
C LEU A 124 -11.29 -2.90 11.26
N LEU A 125 -11.85 -1.99 10.49
CA LEU A 125 -12.76 -2.31 9.39
C LEU A 125 -11.99 -2.25 8.07
N PRO A 126 -12.36 -3.09 7.07
CA PRO A 126 -11.83 -2.94 5.73
C PRO A 126 -12.19 -1.56 5.17
N PRO A 127 -11.36 -0.99 4.28
CA PRO A 127 -11.70 0.27 3.62
C PRO A 127 -13.04 0.11 2.89
N THR A 128 -13.96 1.05 3.13
CA THR A 128 -15.24 1.08 2.42
C THR A 128 -14.98 1.24 0.93
N GLY A 129 -15.76 0.52 0.11
CA GLY A 129 -15.68 0.62 -1.34
C GLY A 129 -15.84 2.07 -1.84
N PRO A 130 -15.50 2.32 -3.12
CA PRO A 130 -15.54 3.65 -3.70
C PRO A 130 -16.92 4.30 -3.48
N VAL A 131 -16.91 5.45 -2.82
CA VAL A 131 -18.11 6.28 -2.67
C VAL A 131 -18.36 6.92 -4.04
N ARG A 132 -19.56 6.71 -4.60
CA ARG A 132 -19.96 7.39 -5.84
C ARG A 132 -20.12 8.89 -5.54
N PRO A 133 -19.58 9.79 -6.38
CA PRO A 133 -19.81 11.22 -6.28
C PRO A 133 -21.26 11.60 -6.56
#